data_AF-A0A7C7K2X6-F1
#
_entry.id   AF-A0A7C7K2X6-F1
#
_cell.length_a   1.000
_cell.length_b   1.000
_cell.length_c   1.000
_cell.angle_alpha   90.00
_cell.angle_beta   90.00
_cell.angle_gamma   90.00
#
_symmetry.space_group_name_H-M   'P 1'
#
loop_
_entity.id
_entity.type
_entity.pdbx_description
1 polymer ?
#
loop_
_entity_poly.entity_id
_entity_poly.type
_entity_poly.pdbx_seq_one_letter_code
_entity_poly.pdbx_strand_id
1 'polypeptide(L)'
;MSTSTPDSTEKIQETGYIFLTCDSIGIALFVDGVQVGVSPLRHPVPVLAGFHEIGYAPPEIKNDYVKARLYQAIKRIYVPIGDTVNVPLYFDHEYTEFKALRTEHKITQYIGMMMALS
;
A
#
# COMPACT_ATOMS: atom_id res chain seq x y z
N MET A 1 32.61 24.42 -37.75
CA MET A 1 32.34 23.05 -37.26
C MET A 1 32.69 23.02 -35.78
N SER A 2 31.67 23.00 -34.93
CA SER A 2 31.82 22.85 -33.48
C SER A 2 30.65 21.97 -33.05
N THR A 3 30.89 20.66 -33.02
CA THR A 3 29.92 19.66 -32.59
C THR A 3 29.78 19.74 -31.08
N SER A 4 28.65 20.26 -30.60
CA SER A 4 28.25 20.15 -29.20
C SER A 4 27.86 18.70 -28.95
N THR A 5 28.78 17.92 -28.38
CA THR A 5 28.48 16.62 -27.77
C THR A 5 27.48 16.85 -26.64
N PRO A 6 26.30 16.21 -26.64
CA PRO A 6 25.46 16.23 -25.46
C PRO A 6 26.10 15.28 -24.44
N ASP A 7 26.87 15.85 -23.53
CA ASP A 7 27.21 15.21 -22.26
C ASP A 7 25.94 15.21 -21.40
N SER A 8 25.15 14.18 -21.59
CA SER A 8 24.07 13.82 -20.70
C SER A 8 24.10 12.31 -20.70
N THR A 9 24.75 11.74 -19.70
CA THR A 9 24.38 10.41 -19.22
C THR A 9 22.92 10.54 -18.78
N GLU A 10 22.00 10.48 -19.75
CA GLU A 10 20.58 10.37 -19.53
C GLU A 10 20.42 9.02 -18.83
N LYS A 11 20.46 9.05 -17.50
CA LYS A 11 20.12 7.90 -16.68
C LYS A 11 18.70 7.56 -17.09
N ILE A 12 18.57 6.57 -17.97
CA ILE A 12 17.28 6.04 -18.41
C ILE A 12 16.48 5.89 -17.13
N GLN A 13 15.39 6.65 -17.00
CA GLN A 13 14.62 6.63 -15.78
C GLN A 13 13.99 5.24 -15.74
N GLU A 14 14.60 4.33 -14.96
CA GLU A 14 14.11 2.97 -14.67
C GLU A 14 12.85 3.05 -13.80
N THR A 15 11.95 3.99 -14.10
CA THR A 15 10.76 4.31 -13.33
C THR A 15 9.54 3.94 -14.13
N GLY A 16 8.55 3.35 -13.47
CA GLY A 16 7.20 3.23 -13.98
C GLY A 16 6.22 3.90 -13.02
N TYR A 17 4.93 3.70 -13.26
CA TYR A 17 3.87 4.33 -12.49
C TYR A 17 2.84 3.30 -12.07
N ILE A 18 2.28 3.50 -10.88
CA ILE A 18 1.16 2.70 -10.37
C ILE A 18 -0.02 3.65 -10.20
N PHE A 19 -1.17 3.31 -10.80
CA PHE A 19 -2.42 4.01 -10.55
C PHE A 19 -3.38 3.10 -9.80
N LEU A 20 -3.47 3.33 -8.49
CA LEU A 20 -4.34 2.58 -7.60
C LEU A 20 -5.75 3.15 -7.63
N THR A 21 -6.73 2.28 -7.84
CA THR A 21 -8.15 2.59 -7.70
C THR A 21 -8.75 1.72 -6.61
N CYS A 22 -9.75 2.23 -5.90
CA CYS A 22 -10.45 1.48 -4.88
C CYS A 22 -11.95 1.80 -4.97
N ASP A 23 -12.77 0.78 -4.79
CA ASP A 23 -14.24 0.88 -4.72
C ASP A 23 -14.75 1.67 -3.50
N SER A 24 -13.91 1.86 -2.48
CA SER A 24 -14.18 2.65 -1.28
C SER A 24 -13.44 3.99 -1.26
N ILE A 25 -14.11 5.01 -0.72
CA ILE A 25 -13.60 6.40 -0.61
C ILE A 25 -12.93 6.61 0.76
N GLY A 26 -11.83 7.36 0.78
CA GLY A 26 -11.13 7.75 2.02
C GLY A 26 -10.24 6.67 2.62
N ILE A 27 -10.07 5.54 1.93
CA ILE A 27 -9.21 4.45 2.37
C ILE A 27 -7.75 4.79 2.07
N ALA A 28 -6.86 4.60 3.07
CA ALA A 28 -5.42 4.77 2.90
C ALA A 28 -4.86 3.71 1.95
N LEU A 29 -4.03 4.16 1.01
CA LEU A 29 -3.39 3.31 0.01
C LEU A 29 -1.88 3.30 0.23
N PHE A 30 -1.29 2.13 0.05
CA PHE A 30 0.12 1.86 0.33
C PHE A 30 0.81 1.25 -0.90
N VAL A 31 2.06 1.62 -1.08
CA VAL A 31 3.02 1.01 -2.02
C VAL A 31 4.29 0.73 -1.23
N ASP A 32 4.74 -0.52 -1.24
CA ASP A 32 5.88 -1.04 -0.47
C ASP A 32 5.85 -0.65 1.02
N GLY A 33 4.64 -0.64 1.59
CA GLY A 33 4.42 -0.25 2.98
C GLY A 33 4.44 1.26 3.26
N VAL A 34 4.71 2.10 2.27
CA VAL A 34 4.64 3.57 2.38
C VAL A 34 3.25 4.04 1.98
N GLN A 35 2.63 4.90 2.80
CA GLN A 35 1.33 5.49 2.45
C GLN A 35 1.52 6.50 1.32
N VAL A 36 0.84 6.28 0.20
CA VAL A 36 0.93 7.13 -1.00
C VAL A 36 -0.25 8.08 -1.14
N GLY A 37 -1.34 7.84 -0.41
CA GLY A 37 -2.50 8.71 -0.40
C GLY A 37 -3.74 8.06 0.18
N VAL A 38 -4.89 8.65 -0.15
CA VAL A 38 -6.22 8.12 0.15
C VAL A 38 -7.04 8.01 -1.13
N SER A 39 -7.86 6.98 -1.23
CA SER A 39 -8.72 6.76 -2.39
C SER A 39 -9.78 7.86 -2.51
N PRO A 40 -10.05 8.40 -3.73
CA PRO A 40 -9.31 8.16 -4.97
C PRO A 40 -8.00 8.96 -5.04
N LEU A 41 -6.97 8.38 -5.67
CA LEU A 41 -5.72 9.11 -5.93
C LEU A 41 -5.91 10.16 -7.04
N ARG A 42 -5.21 11.29 -6.91
CA ARG A 42 -5.26 12.38 -7.91
C ARG A 42 -4.32 12.15 -9.10
N HIS A 43 -3.23 11.43 -8.89
CA HIS A 43 -2.21 11.15 -9.90
C HIS A 43 -1.59 9.77 -9.66
N PRO A 44 -0.99 9.15 -10.69
CA PRO A 44 -0.19 7.94 -10.53
C PRO A 44 0.99 8.16 -9.58
N VAL A 45 1.43 7.07 -8.97
CA VAL A 45 2.58 7.03 -8.05
C VAL A 45 3.80 6.57 -8.84
N PRO A 46 4.87 7.37 -8.94
CA PRO A 46 6.12 6.93 -9.56
C PRO A 46 6.84 5.92 -8.67
N VAL A 47 7.31 4.82 -9.26
CA VAL A 47 8.09 3.78 -8.59
C VAL A 47 9.24 3.33 -9.49
N LEU A 48 10.24 2.66 -8.93
CA LEU A 48 11.23 1.96 -9.76
C LEU A 48 10.55 0.83 -10.54
N ALA A 49 11.09 0.45 -11.69
CA ALA A 49 10.59 -0.70 -12.40
C ALA A 49 10.94 -1.98 -11.61
N GLY A 50 10.00 -2.92 -11.55
CA GLY A 50 10.16 -4.13 -10.77
C GLY A 50 8.89 -4.56 -10.04
N PHE A 51 9.07 -5.40 -9.01
CA PHE A 51 7.96 -5.90 -8.22
C PHE A 51 7.66 -4.98 -7.04
N HIS A 52 6.39 -4.63 -6.89
CA HIS A 52 5.89 -3.79 -5.80
C HIS A 52 4.77 -4.48 -5.06
N GLU A 53 4.74 -4.28 -3.74
CA GLU A 53 3.62 -4.65 -2.88
C GLU A 53 2.67 -3.45 -2.76
N ILE A 54 1.40 -3.63 -3.10
CA ILE A 54 0.41 -2.55 -3.09
C ILE A 54 -0.84 -2.97 -2.33
N GLY A 55 -1.54 -2.03 -1.71
CA GLY A 55 -2.71 -2.40 -0.92
C GLY A 55 -3.31 -1.31 -0.06
N TYR A 56 -4.26 -1.71 0.78
CA TYR A 56 -4.86 -0.87 1.83
C TYR A 56 -4.60 -1.40 3.25
N ALA A 57 -3.84 -2.49 3.37
CA ALA A 57 -3.45 -3.02 4.67
C ALA A 57 -2.39 -2.10 5.33
N PRO A 58 -2.56 -1.74 6.62
CA PRO A 58 -1.57 -0.97 7.34
C PRO A 58 -0.21 -1.69 7.40
N PRO A 59 0.91 -0.96 7.21
CA PRO A 59 2.26 -1.54 7.22
C PRO A 59 2.67 -2.09 8.59
N GLU A 60 1.96 -1.72 9.65
CA GLU A 60 2.16 -2.20 11.02
C GLU A 60 1.83 -3.70 11.20
N ILE A 61 1.13 -4.32 10.23
CA ILE A 61 0.80 -5.74 10.30
C ILE A 61 2.08 -6.54 10.00
N LYS A 62 2.83 -6.89 11.06
CA LYS A 62 4.06 -7.67 10.98
C LYS A 62 3.85 -9.19 11.01
N ASN A 63 2.64 -9.65 11.29
CA ASN A 63 2.34 -11.07 11.39
C ASN A 63 2.08 -11.65 9.99
N ASP A 64 2.98 -12.53 9.52
CA ASP A 64 2.91 -13.14 8.19
C ASP A 64 1.65 -13.98 7.97
N TYR A 65 1.13 -14.63 9.02
CA TYR A 65 -0.13 -15.38 8.95
C TYR A 65 -1.33 -14.45 8.69
N VAL A 66 -1.30 -13.26 9.30
CA VAL A 66 -2.34 -12.24 9.09
C VAL A 66 -2.19 -11.61 7.71
N LYS A 67 -0.97 -11.28 7.27
CA LYS A 67 -0.71 -10.79 5.91
C LYS A 67 -1.18 -11.78 4.84
N ALA A 68 -0.91 -13.08 5.01
CA ALA A 68 -1.32 -14.12 4.07
C ALA A 68 -2.85 -14.24 3.92
N ARG A 69 -3.60 -13.99 5.00
CA ARG A 69 -5.07 -13.93 4.96
C ARG A 69 -5.61 -12.63 4.37
N LEU A 70 -4.81 -11.57 4.35
CA LEU A 70 -5.13 -10.27 3.75
C LEU A 70 -4.76 -10.19 2.25
N TYR A 71 -4.81 -11.30 1.52
CA TYR A 71 -4.43 -11.36 0.10
C TYR A 71 -5.29 -10.46 -0.82
N GLN A 72 -6.52 -10.12 -0.41
CA GLN A 72 -7.35 -9.14 -1.11
C GLN A 72 -6.86 -7.70 -0.86
N ALA A 73 -6.32 -7.46 0.35
CA ALA A 73 -5.85 -6.17 0.81
C ALA A 73 -4.40 -5.85 0.43
N ILE A 74 -3.61 -6.88 0.08
CA ILE A 74 -2.21 -6.77 -0.32
C ILE A 74 -2.01 -7.56 -1.62
N LYS A 75 -1.59 -6.89 -2.68
CA LYS A 75 -1.29 -7.48 -3.99
C LYS A 75 0.17 -7.22 -4.35
N ARG A 76 0.80 -8.17 -5.05
CA ARG A 76 2.13 -7.98 -5.63
C ARG A 76 2.00 -7.83 -7.14
N ILE A 77 2.52 -6.74 -7.67
CA ILE A 77 2.44 -6.40 -9.10
C ILE A 77 3.83 -6.20 -9.68
N TYR A 78 3.97 -6.35 -11.00
CA TYR A 78 5.17 -5.97 -11.74
C TYR A 78 4.92 -4.67 -12.50
N VAL A 79 5.84 -3.72 -12.38
CA VAL A 79 5.79 -2.40 -13.01
C VAL A 79 6.90 -2.30 -14.06
N PRO A 80 6.56 -2.20 -15.36
CA PRO A 80 7.54 -1.98 -16.42
C PRO A 80 8.13 -0.56 -16.41
N ILE A 81 9.31 -0.40 -17.02
CA ILE A 81 9.93 0.92 -17.24
C ILE A 81 9.03 1.75 -18.16
N GLY A 82 8.71 2.98 -17.75
CA GLY A 82 7.96 3.96 -18.53
C GLY A 82 6.45 3.72 -18.64
N ASP A 83 5.93 2.61 -18.12
CA ASP A 83 4.51 2.25 -18.21
C ASP A 83 3.73 2.59 -16.93
N THR A 84 2.40 2.71 -17.06
CA THR A 84 1.48 2.91 -15.93
C THR A 84 0.62 1.68 -15.72
N VAL A 85 0.79 1.02 -14.58
CA VAL A 85 -0.01 -0.13 -14.18
C VAL A 85 -1.23 0.33 -13.40
N ASN A 86 -2.42 0.13 -13.97
CA ASN A 86 -3.69 0.39 -13.31
C ASN A 86 -4.10 -0.82 -12.46
N VAL A 87 -4.29 -0.61 -11.15
CA VAL A 87 -4.62 -1.71 -10.24
C VAL A 87 -5.88 -1.40 -9.43
N PRO A 88 -6.98 -2.13 -9.66
CA PRO A 88 -8.16 -2.04 -8.83
C PRO A 88 -7.99 -2.83 -7.53
N LEU A 89 -8.31 -2.19 -6.42
CA LEU A 89 -8.45 -2.75 -5.09
C LEU A 89 -9.93 -2.79 -4.72
N TYR A 90 -10.33 -3.88 -4.08
CA TYR A 90 -11.69 -4.05 -3.58
C TYR A 90 -11.60 -4.10 -2.07
N PHE A 91 -12.10 -3.06 -1.42
CA PHE A 91 -12.06 -2.93 0.02
C PHE A 91 -13.15 -3.82 0.61
N ASP A 92 -12.78 -5.07 0.90
CA ASP A 92 -13.71 -6.04 1.46
C ASP A 92 -14.10 -5.70 2.91
N HIS A 93 -15.30 -6.11 3.28
CA HIS A 93 -15.93 -5.93 4.59
C HIS A 93 -15.07 -6.51 5.75
N GLU A 94 -14.17 -7.46 5.46
CA GLU A 94 -13.25 -8.10 6.40
C GLU A 94 -12.29 -7.12 7.11
N TYR A 95 -11.97 -5.97 6.51
CA TYR A 95 -11.17 -4.94 7.19
C TYR A 95 -11.89 -4.35 8.41
N THR A 96 -13.23 -4.29 8.34
CA THR A 96 -14.09 -3.87 9.44
C THR A 96 -14.04 -4.86 10.59
N GLU A 97 -14.00 -6.16 10.28
CA GLU A 97 -13.88 -7.24 11.27
C GLU A 97 -12.51 -7.23 11.95
N PHE A 98 -11.42 -6.99 11.21
CA PHE A 98 -10.09 -6.81 11.80
C PHE A 98 -10.04 -5.60 12.76
N LYS A 99 -10.65 -4.47 12.39
CA LYS A 99 -10.77 -3.30 13.28
C LYS A 99 -11.61 -3.61 14.52
N ALA A 100 -12.71 -4.36 14.37
CA ALA A 100 -13.56 -4.77 15.47
C ALA A 100 -12.78 -5.65 16.47
N LEU A 101 -12.11 -6.71 15.98
CA LEU A 101 -11.32 -7.62 16.80
C LEU A 101 -10.18 -6.91 17.55
N ARG A 102 -9.46 -5.97 16.89
CA ARG A 102 -8.39 -5.20 17.55
C ARG A 102 -8.94 -4.24 18.62
N THR A 103 -10.15 -3.72 18.42
CA THR A 103 -10.83 -2.85 19.39
C THR A 103 -11.32 -3.66 20.59
N GLU A 104 -11.94 -4.81 20.37
CA GLU A 104 -12.37 -5.73 21.42
C GLU A 104 -11.21 -6.26 22.26
N HIS A 105 -10.08 -6.59 21.63
CA HIS A 105 -8.88 -7.05 22.35
C HIS A 105 -8.32 -5.96 23.27
N LYS A 106 -8.25 -4.70 22.80
CA LYS A 106 -7.82 -3.57 23.63
C LYS A 106 -8.75 -3.33 24.82
N ILE A 107 -10.07 -3.40 24.59
CA ILE A 107 -11.08 -3.24 25.66
C ILE A 107 -10.94 -4.35 26.70
N THR A 108 -10.80 -5.61 26.27
CA THR A 108 -10.62 -6.76 27.16
C THR A 108 -9.35 -6.64 28.00
N GLN A 109 -8.22 -6.27 27.38
CA GLN A 109 -6.96 -6.06 28.11
C GLN A 109 -7.09 -4.97 29.17
N TYR A 110 -7.78 -3.87 28.86
CA TYR A 110 -8.03 -2.78 29.81
C TYR A 110 -8.89 -3.23 31.00
N ILE A 111 -9.98 -3.97 30.76
CA ILE A 111 -10.82 -4.53 31.82
C ILE A 111 -10.01 -5.50 32.70
N GLY A 112 -9.19 -6.37 32.11
CA GLY A 112 -8.30 -7.27 32.84
C GLY A 112 -7.30 -6.53 33.72
N MET A 113 -6.72 -5.43 33.23
CA MET A 113 -5.82 -4.58 34.00
C MET A 113 -6.55 -3.94 35.20
N MET A 114 -7.76 -3.44 34.99
CA MET A 114 -8.58 -2.86 36.07
C MET A 114 -8.97 -3.87 37.15
N MET A 115 -9.35 -5.09 36.77
CA MET A 115 -9.65 -6.16 37.73
C MET A 115 -8.42 -6.65 38.50
N ALA A 116 -7.22 -6.54 37.91
CA ALA A 116 -5.98 -6.92 38.58
C ALA A 116 -5.46 -5.84 39.55
N LEU A 117 -5.92 -4.60 39.39
CA LEU A 117 -5.53 -3.43 40.22
C LEU A 117 -6.56 -3.12 41.32
N SER A 118 -7.76 -3.72 41.29
CA SER A 118 -8.81 -3.63 42.31
C SER A 118 -8.69 -4.71 43.37
#